data_AF-A0A7V2Y530-F1
#
_entry.id   AF-A0A7V2Y530-F1
#
_cell.length_a   1.000
_cell.length_b   1.000
_cell.length_c   1.000
_cell.angle_alpha   90.00
_cell.angle_beta   90.00
_cell.angle_gamma   90.00
#
_symmetry.space_group_name_H-M   'P 1'
#
loop_
_entity.id
_entity.type
_entity.pdbx_description
1 polymer ?
#
loop_
_entity_poly.entity_id
_entity_poly.type
_entity_poly.pdbx_seq_one_letter_code
_entity_poly.pdbx_strand_id
1 'polypeptide(L)'
;MRNHSKRIARNISISRQNTRKQQNTSVCGIMLNGDGNMPVGPKGGGQKMIGHARVMIMAWLWVAIPSAVWAHNPIVINGGPTDAETAHVIKDISVSRVAYHHAKEGQPFLWLTFEGKAGQRLELQMGLPKIDRYSGIRPATALLGPGLPAAPELPFTVPDGMGATIFTTEGKDPAVFHEEFTGTVDWQFEMESLLLPQDGKYYLVSYLPSANEGKFWIALGKAEVFGLWDLVRMPVIIVQARSFHEIFPWGGILGWAYFGIVLAALGGFTALSILIL
;
A
#
# COMPACT_ATOMS: atom_id res chain seq x y z
N MET A 1 -37.84 31.21 42.95
CA MET A 1 -38.17 29.79 42.68
C MET A 1 -36.87 29.10 42.26
N ARG A 2 -36.27 28.24 43.11
CA ARG A 2 -36.21 26.76 42.99
C ARG A 2 -35.69 26.29 41.61
N ASN A 3 -34.75 25.36 41.43
CA ASN A 3 -34.02 24.47 42.33
C ASN A 3 -32.87 23.76 41.57
N HIS A 4 -31.91 23.28 42.35
CA HIS A 4 -30.94 22.19 42.11
C HIS A 4 -31.03 21.29 40.86
N SER A 5 -29.84 20.96 40.32
CA SER A 5 -29.54 19.59 39.89
C SER A 5 -28.19 19.13 40.46
N LYS A 6 -28.15 17.86 40.86
CA LYS A 6 -27.14 17.19 41.70
C LYS A 6 -26.20 16.31 40.88
N ARG A 7 -25.00 16.12 41.47
CA ARG A 7 -23.95 15.09 41.32
C ARG A 7 -24.43 13.68 40.88
N ILE A 8 -23.51 12.90 40.29
CA ILE A 8 -22.86 11.71 40.91
C ILE A 8 -21.88 11.06 39.90
N ALA A 9 -20.60 11.00 40.27
CA ALA A 9 -19.59 10.13 39.66
C ALA A 9 -19.47 8.85 40.51
N ARG A 10 -19.34 7.68 39.87
CA ARG A 10 -19.18 6.38 40.55
C ARG A 10 -17.86 5.74 40.16
N ASN A 11 -17.09 5.39 41.18
CA ASN A 11 -15.85 4.59 41.17
C ASN A 11 -16.13 3.14 40.74
N ILE A 12 -15.15 2.52 40.09
CA ILE A 12 -15.01 1.05 40.00
C ILE A 12 -13.60 0.70 40.49
N SER A 13 -13.54 -0.01 41.61
CA SER A 13 -12.38 -0.73 42.11
C SER A 13 -12.49 -2.20 41.70
N ILE A 14 -11.41 -2.81 41.22
CA ILE A 14 -11.29 -4.27 41.18
C ILE A 14 -9.90 -4.69 41.68
N SER A 15 -9.97 -5.49 42.73
CA SER A 15 -8.93 -6.24 43.43
C SER A 15 -8.42 -7.43 42.60
N ARG A 16 -7.16 -7.83 42.78
CA ARG A 16 -6.80 -9.26 43.00
C ARG A 16 -5.37 -9.41 43.53
N GLN A 17 -5.30 -9.83 44.80
CA GLN A 17 -4.15 -10.49 45.41
C GLN A 17 -4.00 -11.90 44.83
N ASN A 18 -2.77 -12.42 44.74
CA ASN A 18 -2.55 -13.86 44.74
C ASN A 18 -1.28 -14.21 45.53
N THR A 19 -1.48 -14.99 46.59
CA THR A 19 -0.50 -15.43 47.59
C THR A 19 -0.14 -16.90 47.39
N ARG A 20 1.14 -17.20 47.65
CA ARG A 20 1.79 -18.46 48.07
C ARG A 20 0.95 -19.75 48.17
N LYS A 21 1.56 -20.84 47.69
CA LYS A 21 1.63 -22.19 48.29
C LYS A 21 2.72 -23.00 47.53
N GLN A 22 3.46 -23.98 48.05
CA GLN A 22 3.81 -24.48 49.39
C GLN A 22 4.84 -25.60 49.14
N GLN A 23 5.89 -25.71 49.96
CA GLN A 23 6.81 -26.86 50.03
C GLN A 23 6.22 -27.96 50.93
N ASN A 24 6.55 -29.24 50.68
CA ASN A 24 6.83 -30.30 51.70
C ASN A 24 7.15 -31.64 51.00
N THR A 25 8.36 -32.21 51.10
CA THR A 25 8.95 -33.16 52.10
C THR A 25 8.63 -34.65 51.90
N SER A 26 9.67 -35.39 51.51
CA SER A 26 10.24 -36.65 52.06
C SER A 26 9.35 -37.67 52.78
N VAL A 27 9.42 -38.96 52.39
CA VAL A 27 9.63 -40.13 53.28
C VAL A 27 10.35 -41.29 52.53
N CYS A 28 11.22 -41.97 53.28
CA CYS A 28 12.13 -43.09 53.03
C CYS A 28 11.47 -44.50 52.94
N GLY A 29 12.13 -45.49 52.32
CA GLY A 29 12.03 -46.88 52.78
C GLY A 29 12.27 -48.06 51.79
N ILE A 30 13.41 -48.75 51.98
CA ILE A 30 13.62 -50.23 52.00
C ILE A 30 14.07 -51.00 50.72
N MET A 31 15.36 -51.39 50.78
CA MET A 31 16.11 -52.64 50.45
C MET A 31 15.75 -53.65 49.32
N LEU A 32 16.79 -53.87 48.48
CA LEU A 32 17.54 -55.10 48.11
C LEU A 32 16.87 -56.28 47.37
N ASN A 33 17.41 -56.53 46.16
CA ASN A 33 17.86 -57.79 45.50
C ASN A 33 17.85 -57.49 43.99
N GLY A 34 18.72 -57.93 43.09
CA GLY A 34 19.74 -58.97 43.02
C GLY A 34 19.92 -59.24 41.50
N ASP A 35 21.15 -59.47 41.07
CA ASP A 35 21.54 -60.16 39.84
C ASP A 35 21.34 -59.52 38.45
N GLY A 36 22.48 -59.06 37.92
CA GLY A 36 23.06 -59.50 36.64
C GLY A 36 22.18 -59.63 35.39
N ASN A 37 22.28 -58.65 34.49
CA ASN A 37 22.54 -58.93 33.07
C ASN A 37 22.99 -57.68 32.31
N MET A 38 23.90 -57.86 31.35
CA MET A 38 24.53 -56.79 30.58
C MET A 38 23.55 -56.00 29.69
N PRO A 39 23.66 -54.67 29.58
CA PRO A 39 22.90 -53.92 28.59
C PRO A 39 23.60 -53.93 27.23
N VAL A 40 22.93 -54.55 26.26
CA VAL A 40 23.15 -54.35 24.83
C VAL A 40 22.87 -52.87 24.54
N GLY A 41 23.89 -52.12 24.12
CA GLY A 41 23.76 -50.69 23.82
C GLY A 41 22.84 -50.43 22.61
N PRO A 42 21.86 -49.52 22.70
CA PRO A 42 21.12 -49.10 21.53
C PRO A 42 21.89 -48.04 20.73
N LYS A 43 21.85 -48.27 19.43
CA LYS A 43 22.35 -47.48 18.31
C LYS A 43 22.01 -45.99 18.38
N GLY A 44 23.00 -45.17 18.01
CA GLY A 44 22.85 -44.05 17.06
C GLY A 44 21.72 -43.04 17.30
N GLY A 45 21.92 -42.12 18.23
CA GLY A 45 21.11 -40.89 18.36
C GLY A 45 21.66 -39.75 17.50
N GLY A 46 21.60 -39.89 16.17
CA GLY A 46 22.11 -38.90 15.21
C GLY A 46 21.02 -38.37 14.27
N GLN A 47 19.79 -38.19 14.74
CA GLN A 47 18.70 -37.75 13.85
C GLN A 47 17.61 -37.02 14.62
N LYS A 48 17.84 -35.74 14.98
CA LYS A 48 16.76 -34.88 15.50
C LYS A 48 16.99 -33.36 15.44
N MET A 49 17.93 -32.87 14.63
CA MET A 49 18.12 -31.42 14.43
C MET A 49 17.65 -30.88 13.07
N ILE A 50 17.28 -31.74 12.12
CA ILE A 50 16.93 -31.31 10.75
C ILE A 50 15.41 -31.03 10.60
N GLY A 51 14.57 -31.68 11.41
CA GLY A 51 13.11 -31.52 11.35
C GLY A 51 12.61 -30.17 11.89
N HIS A 52 13.23 -29.65 12.95
CA HIS A 52 12.81 -28.39 13.58
C HIS A 52 13.19 -27.16 12.75
N ALA A 53 14.31 -27.21 12.03
CA ALA A 53 14.73 -26.11 11.15
C ALA A 53 13.76 -25.89 9.98
N ARG A 54 13.22 -26.96 9.38
CA ARG A 54 12.24 -26.88 8.27
C ARG A 54 10.90 -26.30 8.71
N VAL A 55 10.42 -26.69 9.89
CA VAL A 55 9.18 -26.16 10.47
C VAL A 55 9.35 -24.70 10.89
N MET A 56 10.53 -24.30 11.41
CA MET A 56 10.82 -22.90 11.73
C MET A 56 10.95 -22.01 10.49
N ILE A 57 11.52 -22.51 9.38
CA ILE A 57 11.61 -21.76 8.11
C ILE A 57 10.22 -21.57 7.49
N MET A 58 9.36 -22.60 7.49
CA MET A 58 7.97 -22.46 7.04
C MET A 58 7.15 -21.55 7.97
N ALA A 59 7.37 -21.60 9.29
CA ALA A 59 6.73 -20.69 10.24
C ALA A 59 7.21 -19.23 10.08
N TRP A 60 8.48 -18.99 9.74
CA TRP A 60 9.01 -17.66 9.43
C TRP A 60 8.45 -17.09 8.13
N LEU A 61 8.25 -17.93 7.10
CA LEU A 61 7.59 -17.55 5.85
C LEU A 61 6.11 -17.17 6.05
N TRP A 62 5.45 -17.69 7.08
CA TRP A 62 4.05 -17.37 7.42
C TRP A 62 3.90 -16.14 8.32
N VAL A 63 4.91 -15.77 9.11
CA VAL A 63 4.89 -14.58 9.98
C VAL A 63 5.26 -13.29 9.22
N ALA A 64 5.82 -13.39 8.02
CA ALA A 64 6.17 -12.27 7.16
C ALA A 64 5.10 -11.91 6.11
N ILE A 65 3.82 -12.12 6.42
CA ILE A 65 2.72 -11.52 5.62
C ILE A 65 2.37 -10.20 6.32
N PRO A 66 2.97 -9.05 5.93
CA PRO A 66 2.54 -7.78 6.46
C PRO A 66 1.06 -7.58 6.12
N SER A 67 0.22 -7.49 7.16
CA SER A 67 -1.22 -7.26 7.07
C SER A 67 -1.59 -5.78 6.86
N ALA A 68 -0.63 -4.97 6.43
CA ALA A 68 -0.87 -3.66 5.85
C ALA A 68 -0.09 -3.65 4.54
N VAL A 69 -0.77 -3.88 3.42
CA VAL A 69 -0.20 -3.72 2.08
C VAL A 69 -0.67 -2.36 1.62
N TRP A 70 0.13 -1.32 1.78
CA TRP A 70 -0.18 0.04 1.32
C TRP A 70 0.67 0.35 0.10
N ALA A 71 0.51 -0.44 -0.96
CA ALA A 71 1.07 -0.15 -2.27
C ALA A 71 -0.07 0.23 -3.21
N HIS A 72 -0.19 1.51 -3.56
CA HIS A 72 -1.19 1.95 -4.54
C HIS A 72 -0.99 1.18 -5.85
N ASN A 73 -2.00 0.41 -6.27
CA ASN A 73 -1.93 -0.34 -7.52
C ASN A 73 -1.96 0.65 -8.70
N PRO A 74 -0.87 0.80 -9.46
CA PRO A 74 -0.82 1.81 -10.51
C PRO A 74 -1.79 1.44 -11.64
N ILE A 75 -2.61 2.41 -12.06
CA ILE A 75 -3.53 2.25 -13.19
C ILE A 75 -2.86 2.61 -14.51
N VAL A 76 -2.00 3.63 -14.47
CA VAL A 76 -1.28 4.18 -15.62
C VAL A 76 0.11 4.59 -15.16
N ILE A 77 1.13 4.28 -15.95
CA ILE A 77 2.51 4.69 -15.71
C ILE A 77 3.07 5.24 -17.01
N ASN A 78 3.66 6.45 -16.95
CA ASN A 78 4.17 7.23 -18.09
C ASN A 78 3.10 7.73 -19.07
N GLY A 79 1.86 7.80 -18.60
CA GLY A 79 0.72 8.20 -19.43
C GLY A 79 0.45 7.26 -20.62
N GLY A 80 -0.51 7.64 -21.44
CA GLY A 80 -0.93 6.90 -22.64
C GLY A 80 -2.11 7.59 -23.32
N PRO A 81 -3.20 7.89 -22.59
CA PRO A 81 -4.29 8.73 -23.06
C PRO A 81 -3.86 10.18 -23.27
N THR A 82 -4.23 10.77 -24.40
CA THR A 82 -3.90 12.17 -24.77
C THR A 82 -5.11 13.09 -24.79
N ASP A 83 -6.32 12.52 -24.79
CA ASP A 83 -7.57 13.23 -25.04
C ASP A 83 -8.78 12.47 -24.45
N ALA A 84 -9.96 13.04 -24.63
CA ALA A 84 -11.23 12.47 -24.15
C ALA A 84 -11.58 11.12 -24.81
N GLU A 85 -11.13 10.85 -26.04
CA GLU A 85 -11.45 9.61 -26.76
C GLU A 85 -10.60 8.44 -26.27
N THR A 86 -9.34 8.72 -25.95
CA THR A 86 -8.35 7.74 -25.48
C THR A 86 -8.27 7.63 -23.96
N ALA A 87 -9.04 8.44 -23.22
CA ALA A 87 -9.05 8.55 -21.76
C ALA A 87 -9.07 7.17 -21.06
N HIS A 88 -8.21 6.98 -20.07
CA HIS A 88 -8.14 5.71 -19.36
C HIS A 88 -9.35 5.51 -18.46
N VAL A 89 -10.06 4.40 -18.64
CA VAL A 89 -11.29 4.10 -17.89
C VAL A 89 -10.98 3.60 -16.48
N ILE A 90 -11.44 4.35 -15.48
CA ILE A 90 -11.46 3.95 -14.07
C ILE A 90 -12.81 3.31 -13.77
N LYS A 91 -12.79 2.05 -13.35
CA LYS A 91 -14.02 1.29 -13.06
C LYS A 91 -14.67 1.66 -11.72
N ASP A 92 -13.85 1.99 -10.74
CA ASP A 92 -14.30 2.30 -9.38
C ASP A 92 -13.40 3.39 -8.81
N ILE A 93 -13.99 4.56 -8.57
CA ILE A 93 -13.29 5.74 -8.03
C ILE A 93 -13.15 5.70 -6.50
N SER A 94 -13.77 4.73 -5.83
CA SER A 94 -13.61 4.54 -4.38
C SER A 94 -12.37 3.73 -4.04
N VAL A 95 -11.89 2.93 -4.99
CA VAL A 95 -10.70 2.08 -4.81
C VAL A 95 -9.43 2.90 -4.98
N SER A 96 -8.53 2.78 -4.01
CA SER A 96 -7.24 3.45 -3.97
C SER A 96 -6.36 3.02 -5.12
N ARG A 97 -6.16 3.92 -6.09
CA ARG A 97 -5.36 3.64 -7.28
C ARG A 97 -4.63 4.90 -7.74
N VAL A 98 -3.37 4.73 -8.16
CA VAL A 98 -2.49 5.84 -8.56
C VAL A 98 -2.25 5.84 -10.06
N ALA A 99 -2.19 7.01 -10.67
CA ALA A 99 -1.76 7.21 -12.05
C ALA A 99 -0.52 8.11 -12.06
N TYR A 100 0.59 7.57 -12.56
CA TYR A 100 1.85 8.28 -12.70
C TYR A 100 1.97 8.86 -14.11
N HIS A 101 2.29 10.15 -14.19
CA HIS A 101 2.42 10.86 -15.46
C HIS A 101 3.73 11.65 -15.53
N HIS A 102 4.39 11.57 -16.68
CA HIS A 102 5.50 12.46 -17.03
C HIS A 102 4.97 13.39 -18.12
N ALA A 103 4.51 14.57 -17.70
CA ALA A 103 4.10 15.62 -18.62
C ALA A 103 5.35 16.15 -19.34
N LYS A 104 5.25 16.26 -20.66
CA LYS A 104 6.28 16.73 -21.58
C LYS A 104 5.64 17.15 -22.90
N GLU A 105 6.43 17.74 -23.80
CA GLU A 105 5.98 18.06 -25.16
C GLU A 105 5.37 16.82 -25.85
N GLY A 106 4.24 17.02 -26.53
CA GLY A 106 3.46 15.95 -27.16
C GLY A 106 2.59 15.12 -26.22
N GLN A 107 2.79 15.22 -24.89
CA GLN A 107 1.99 14.51 -23.89
C GLN A 107 1.79 15.33 -22.60
N PRO A 108 1.26 16.57 -22.70
CA PRO A 108 1.16 17.48 -21.55
C PRO A 108 0.07 17.09 -20.53
N PHE A 109 -0.88 16.24 -20.94
CA PHE A 109 -2.08 15.93 -20.15
C PHE A 109 -2.18 14.44 -19.83
N LEU A 110 -2.74 14.14 -18.65
CA LEU A 110 -3.21 12.82 -18.28
C LEU A 110 -4.74 12.83 -18.29
N TRP A 111 -5.35 12.02 -19.17
CA TRP A 111 -6.80 11.87 -19.27
C TRP A 111 -7.27 10.56 -18.65
N LEU A 112 -8.11 10.66 -17.62
CA LEU A 112 -8.84 9.54 -17.04
C LEU A 112 -10.34 9.77 -17.19
N THR A 113 -11.14 8.71 -17.26
CA THR A 113 -12.60 8.80 -17.35
C THR A 113 -13.29 7.75 -16.50
N PHE A 114 -14.49 8.05 -16.01
CA PHE A 114 -15.31 7.13 -15.24
C PHE A 114 -16.80 7.49 -15.36
N GLU A 115 -17.66 6.53 -15.03
CA GLU A 115 -19.09 6.77 -14.85
C GLU A 115 -19.36 7.12 -13.38
N GLY A 116 -19.93 8.31 -13.16
CA GLY A 116 -20.26 8.84 -11.85
C GLY A 116 -21.74 8.78 -11.54
N LYS A 117 -22.07 8.74 -10.25
CA LYS A 117 -23.44 8.85 -9.74
C LYS A 117 -23.60 10.10 -8.89
N ALA A 118 -24.76 10.73 -8.95
CA ALA A 118 -25.12 11.85 -8.10
C ALA A 118 -24.94 11.49 -6.62
N GLY A 119 -24.26 12.36 -5.88
CA GLY A 119 -23.92 12.16 -4.46
C GLY A 119 -22.78 11.16 -4.21
N GLN A 120 -22.22 10.53 -5.24
CA GLN A 120 -20.99 9.76 -5.10
C GLN A 120 -19.83 10.71 -4.77
N ARG A 121 -18.97 10.29 -3.82
CA ARG A 121 -17.80 11.08 -3.44
C ARG A 121 -16.61 10.73 -4.31
N LEU A 122 -16.08 11.75 -4.98
CA LEU A 122 -14.74 11.73 -5.55
C LEU A 122 -13.75 12.15 -4.47
N GLU A 123 -12.70 11.36 -4.30
CA GLU A 123 -11.53 11.72 -3.49
C GLU A 123 -10.31 11.70 -4.41
N LEU A 124 -9.58 12.81 -4.45
CA LEU A 124 -8.46 13.04 -5.34
C LEU A 124 -7.26 13.52 -4.53
N GLN A 125 -6.15 12.81 -4.62
CA GLN A 125 -4.88 13.24 -4.07
C GLN A 125 -3.88 13.47 -5.20
N MET A 126 -3.03 14.48 -5.05
CA MET A 126 -2.01 14.83 -6.03
C MET A 126 -0.64 14.83 -5.35
N GLY A 127 0.39 14.55 -6.12
CA GLY A 127 1.76 14.68 -5.66
C GLY A 127 2.79 14.57 -6.77
N LEU A 128 4.05 14.63 -6.38
CA LEU A 128 5.21 14.54 -7.25
C LEU A 128 6.27 13.67 -6.59
N PRO A 129 7.10 12.97 -7.37
CA PRO A 129 8.28 12.34 -6.81
C PRO A 129 9.17 13.43 -6.21
N LYS A 130 9.69 13.20 -5.00
CA LYS A 130 10.55 14.16 -4.28
C LYS A 130 11.92 14.23 -4.94
N ILE A 131 12.02 15.07 -5.97
CA ILE A 131 13.21 15.30 -6.78
C ILE A 131 13.41 16.82 -6.83
N ASP A 132 14.55 17.33 -6.38
CA ASP A 132 14.78 18.78 -6.13
C ASP A 132 14.33 19.70 -7.27
N ARG A 133 14.54 19.30 -8.53
CA ARG A 133 14.14 20.08 -9.72
C ARG A 133 12.62 20.21 -9.92
N TYR A 134 11.81 19.39 -9.24
CA TYR A 134 10.34 19.46 -9.26
C TYR A 134 9.74 20.15 -8.03
N SER A 135 10.56 20.67 -7.10
CA SER A 135 10.10 21.29 -5.84
C SER A 135 9.15 22.49 -6.05
N GLY A 136 9.35 23.23 -7.14
CA GLY A 136 8.52 24.35 -7.54
C GLY A 136 7.32 23.99 -8.42
N ILE A 137 7.18 22.74 -8.86
CA ILE A 137 6.07 22.36 -9.74
C ILE A 137 4.78 22.22 -8.92
N ARG A 138 3.67 22.69 -9.50
CA ARG A 138 2.33 22.63 -8.91
C ARG A 138 1.36 22.02 -9.91
N PRO A 139 1.04 20.71 -9.80
CA PRO A 139 0.04 20.11 -10.69
C PRO A 139 -1.36 20.65 -10.40
N ALA A 140 -2.22 20.55 -11.40
CA ALA A 140 -3.65 20.79 -11.28
C ALA A 140 -4.43 19.67 -11.96
N THR A 141 -5.65 19.44 -11.52
CA THR A 141 -6.57 18.48 -12.13
C THR A 141 -7.93 19.13 -12.33
N ALA A 142 -8.44 19.13 -13.56
CA ALA A 142 -9.82 19.51 -13.85
C ALA A 142 -10.72 18.27 -13.84
N LEU A 143 -11.80 18.32 -13.06
CA LEU A 143 -12.93 17.40 -13.18
C LEU A 143 -13.92 17.98 -14.17
N LEU A 144 -14.19 17.26 -15.25
CA LEU A 144 -15.17 17.61 -16.27
C LEU A 144 -16.39 16.69 -16.14
N GLY A 145 -17.60 17.23 -16.28
CA GLY A 145 -18.81 16.41 -16.28
C GLY A 145 -20.12 17.17 -16.14
N PRO A 146 -21.25 16.45 -16.13
CA PRO A 146 -22.58 17.04 -16.07
C PRO A 146 -22.83 17.70 -14.71
N GLY A 147 -23.59 18.80 -14.71
CA GLY A 147 -24.01 19.53 -13.52
C GLY A 147 -22.92 20.33 -12.81
N LEU A 148 -21.68 20.33 -13.32
CA LEU A 148 -20.60 21.21 -12.84
C LEU A 148 -20.76 22.64 -13.40
N PRO A 149 -20.12 23.65 -12.78
CA PRO A 149 -20.13 25.03 -13.29
C PRO A 149 -19.57 25.13 -14.71
N ALA A 150 -19.91 26.21 -15.43
CA ALA A 150 -19.35 26.47 -16.75
C ALA A 150 -17.81 26.42 -16.71
N ALA A 151 -17.22 25.68 -17.66
CA ALA A 151 -15.79 25.49 -17.69
C ALA A 151 -15.07 26.84 -17.94
N PRO A 152 -14.04 27.19 -17.15
CA PRO A 152 -13.19 28.33 -17.48
C PRO A 152 -12.32 28.00 -18.70
N GLU A 153 -11.53 28.98 -19.14
CA GLU A 153 -10.51 28.72 -20.14
C GLU A 153 -9.49 27.70 -19.62
N LEU A 154 -9.34 26.60 -20.35
CA LEU A 154 -8.48 25.46 -20.02
C LEU A 154 -7.52 25.19 -21.18
N PRO A 155 -6.32 24.65 -20.92
CA PRO A 155 -5.31 24.40 -21.98
C PRO A 155 -5.66 23.20 -22.88
N PHE A 156 -6.89 22.69 -22.81
CA PHE A 156 -7.38 21.56 -23.57
C PHE A 156 -8.88 21.73 -23.86
N THR A 157 -9.36 21.00 -24.87
CA THR A 157 -10.77 21.04 -25.27
C THR A 157 -11.64 20.34 -24.23
N VAL A 158 -12.67 21.04 -23.75
CA VAL A 158 -13.71 20.47 -22.88
C VAL A 158 -14.78 19.80 -23.76
N PRO A 159 -15.15 18.53 -23.52
CA PRO A 159 -16.23 17.89 -24.27
C PRO A 159 -17.56 18.65 -24.14
N ASP A 160 -18.34 18.66 -25.22
CA ASP A 160 -19.61 19.38 -25.28
C ASP A 160 -20.57 18.98 -24.14
N GLY A 161 -21.25 19.98 -23.58
CA GLY A 161 -22.23 19.78 -22.51
C GLY A 161 -21.64 19.52 -21.12
N MET A 162 -20.33 19.61 -20.95
CA MET A 162 -19.66 19.43 -19.66
C MET A 162 -19.29 20.76 -19.00
N GLY A 163 -19.51 20.83 -17.68
CA GLY A 163 -18.91 21.85 -16.83
C GLY A 163 -17.56 21.39 -16.27
N ALA A 164 -16.87 22.27 -15.53
CA ALA A 164 -15.59 21.95 -14.91
C ALA A 164 -15.44 22.47 -13.47
N THR A 165 -14.74 21.69 -12.64
CA THR A 165 -14.19 22.11 -11.34
C THR A 165 -12.69 21.85 -11.35
N ILE A 166 -11.88 22.82 -10.90
CA ILE A 166 -10.42 22.71 -10.89
C ILE A 166 -9.92 22.48 -9.47
N PHE A 167 -9.14 21.42 -9.30
CA PHE A 167 -8.34 21.16 -8.11
C PHE A 167 -6.91 21.64 -8.39
N THR A 168 -6.50 22.73 -7.73
CA THR A 168 -5.15 23.28 -7.87
C THR A 168 -4.32 23.06 -6.62
N THR A 169 -3.01 22.81 -6.82
CA THR A 169 -2.00 22.80 -5.76
C THR A 169 -1.27 24.12 -5.61
N GLU A 170 -1.56 25.11 -6.47
CA GLU A 170 -0.94 26.43 -6.42
C GLU A 170 -1.16 27.09 -5.04
N GLY A 171 -0.10 27.66 -4.46
CA GLY A 171 -0.13 28.25 -3.12
C GLY A 171 -0.29 27.26 -1.97
N LYS A 172 -0.30 25.94 -2.22
CA LYS A 172 -0.31 24.89 -1.19
C LYS A 172 1.09 24.33 -0.99
N ASP A 173 1.39 23.98 0.26
CA ASP A 173 2.64 23.31 0.63
C ASP A 173 2.43 21.80 0.67
N PRO A 174 3.30 21.01 0.00
CA PRO A 174 3.23 19.56 0.08
C PRO A 174 3.86 19.05 1.38
N ALA A 175 3.33 17.95 1.91
CA ALA A 175 3.99 17.14 2.93
C ALA A 175 4.99 16.18 2.29
N VAL A 176 6.02 15.80 3.03
CA VAL A 176 6.91 14.70 2.63
C VAL A 176 6.24 13.39 2.99
N PHE A 177 5.98 12.55 1.98
CA PHE A 177 5.45 11.20 2.15
C PHE A 177 6.53 10.17 1.82
N HIS A 178 6.71 9.18 2.68
CA HIS A 178 7.65 8.08 2.47
C HIS A 178 6.85 6.79 2.27
N GLU A 179 6.93 6.23 1.07
CA GLU A 179 6.27 4.98 0.73
C GLU A 179 7.23 3.82 1.08
N GLU A 180 6.84 2.98 2.03
CA GLU A 180 7.73 1.97 2.61
C GLU A 180 7.92 0.72 1.71
N PHE A 181 6.92 0.38 0.90
CA PHE A 181 6.89 -0.88 0.14
C PHE A 181 7.82 -0.86 -1.07
N THR A 182 7.70 0.20 -1.86
CA THR A 182 8.53 0.56 -2.99
C THR A 182 9.75 1.37 -2.57
N GLY A 183 9.75 1.98 -1.37
CA GLY A 183 10.88 2.77 -0.87
C GLY A 183 11.08 4.07 -1.64
N THR A 184 9.98 4.71 -2.05
CA THR A 184 9.96 6.00 -2.76
C THR A 184 9.59 7.13 -1.81
N VAL A 185 9.89 8.36 -2.23
CA VAL A 185 9.58 9.56 -1.45
C VAL A 185 8.91 10.57 -2.35
N ASP A 186 7.83 11.15 -1.85
CA ASP A 186 6.96 12.05 -2.59
C ASP A 186 6.75 13.38 -1.85
N TRP A 187 6.51 14.42 -2.63
CA TRP A 187 5.76 15.60 -2.20
C TRP A 187 4.29 15.33 -2.42
N GLN A 188 3.52 15.27 -1.34
CA GLN A 188 2.11 14.92 -1.35
C GLN A 188 1.27 16.12 -0.89
N PHE A 189 0.27 16.48 -1.68
CA PHE A 189 -0.70 17.51 -1.29
C PHE A 189 -1.87 16.92 -0.52
N GLU A 190 -2.59 17.81 0.16
CA GLU A 190 -3.84 17.46 0.83
C GLU A 190 -4.83 16.84 -0.16
N MET A 191 -5.61 15.88 0.34
CA MET A 191 -6.62 15.21 -0.45
C MET A 191 -7.86 16.10 -0.61
N GLU A 192 -8.26 16.28 -1.86
CA GLU A 192 -9.46 17.00 -2.24
C GLU A 192 -10.67 16.05 -2.26
N SER A 193 -11.86 16.57 -1.96
CA SER A 193 -13.10 15.79 -2.09
C SER A 193 -14.24 16.61 -2.68
N LEU A 194 -15.05 15.97 -3.51
CA LEU A 194 -16.23 16.57 -4.13
C LEU A 194 -17.34 15.53 -4.26
N LEU A 195 -18.58 15.94 -4.00
CA LEU A 195 -19.76 15.13 -4.31
C LEU A 195 -20.20 15.40 -5.74
N LEU A 196 -20.30 14.35 -6.55
CA LEU A 196 -20.72 14.48 -7.94
C LEU A 196 -22.16 15.00 -8.00
N PRO A 197 -22.45 16.04 -8.80
CA PRO A 197 -23.77 16.66 -8.81
C PRO A 197 -24.82 15.85 -9.57
N GLN A 198 -24.43 15.05 -10.57
CA GLN A 198 -25.33 14.33 -11.46
C GLN A 198 -24.77 12.96 -11.84
N ASP A 199 -25.64 12.11 -12.36
CA ASP A 199 -25.25 10.86 -13.00
C ASP A 199 -24.63 11.15 -14.38
N GLY A 200 -23.61 10.39 -14.76
CA GLY A 200 -23.08 10.39 -16.13
C GLY A 200 -21.57 10.27 -16.21
N LYS A 201 -21.05 10.50 -17.41
CA LYS A 201 -19.62 10.38 -17.70
C LYS A 201 -18.86 11.60 -17.20
N TYR A 202 -17.76 11.33 -16.48
CA TYR A 202 -16.81 12.33 -16.01
C TYR A 202 -15.42 12.10 -16.61
N TYR A 203 -14.62 13.16 -16.66
CA TYR A 203 -13.20 13.10 -16.98
C TYR A 203 -12.38 13.79 -15.91
N LEU A 204 -11.20 13.24 -15.62
CA LEU A 204 -10.14 13.92 -14.88
C LEU A 204 -9.02 14.22 -15.84
N VAL A 205 -8.68 15.49 -15.95
CA VAL A 205 -7.59 15.98 -16.81
C VAL A 205 -6.55 16.64 -15.93
N SER A 206 -5.43 15.95 -15.73
CA SER A 206 -4.32 16.43 -14.91
C SER A 206 -3.21 17.00 -15.77
N TYR A 207 -2.64 18.13 -15.34
CA TYR A 207 -1.67 18.90 -16.11
C TYR A 207 -0.79 19.78 -15.21
N LEU A 208 0.21 20.43 -15.82
CA LEU A 208 1.10 21.38 -15.17
C LEU A 208 0.82 22.79 -15.70
N PRO A 209 0.14 23.67 -14.92
CA PRO A 209 -0.17 25.03 -15.37
C PRO A 209 1.07 25.89 -15.62
N SER A 210 2.10 25.74 -14.76
CA SER A 210 3.26 26.64 -14.71
C SER A 210 4.55 26.00 -15.22
N ALA A 211 4.49 24.79 -15.79
CA ALA A 211 5.67 24.05 -16.25
C ALA A 211 5.36 23.25 -17.52
N ASN A 212 6.29 23.26 -18.48
CA ASN A 212 6.16 22.51 -19.73
C ASN A 212 6.51 21.02 -19.58
N GLU A 213 7.28 20.68 -18.55
CA GLU A 213 7.69 19.32 -18.26
C GLU A 213 7.72 19.06 -16.75
N GLY A 214 7.32 17.86 -16.34
CA GLY A 214 7.44 17.42 -14.96
C GLY A 214 6.78 16.08 -14.71
N LYS A 215 7.17 15.44 -13.60
CA LYS A 215 6.54 14.22 -13.13
C LYS A 215 5.55 14.56 -12.03
N PHE A 216 4.34 14.03 -12.15
CA PHE A 216 3.35 14.10 -11.10
C PHE A 216 2.54 12.81 -11.09
N TRP A 217 1.81 12.59 -10.01
CA TRP A 217 0.84 11.52 -9.90
C TRP A 217 -0.46 12.04 -9.33
N ILE A 218 -1.54 11.34 -9.68
CA ILE A 218 -2.83 11.50 -9.03
C ILE A 218 -3.29 10.16 -8.47
N ALA A 219 -3.89 10.17 -7.29
CA ALA A 219 -4.50 9.01 -6.68
C ALA A 219 -5.99 9.26 -6.45
N LEU A 220 -6.79 8.23 -6.72
CA LEU A 220 -8.23 8.24 -6.51
C LEU A 220 -8.61 7.26 -5.42
N GLY A 221 -9.60 7.64 -4.62
CA GLY A 221 -10.20 6.77 -3.62
C GLY A 221 -9.29 6.41 -2.44
N LYS A 222 -9.89 5.83 -1.41
CA LYS A 222 -9.22 5.38 -0.17
C LYS A 222 -9.34 3.88 0.07
N ALA A 223 -10.26 3.19 -0.60
CA ALA A 223 -10.51 1.79 -0.34
C ALA A 223 -9.43 0.92 -0.98
N GLU A 224 -8.66 0.21 -0.18
CA GLU A 224 -7.62 -0.67 -0.71
C GLU A 224 -8.19 -2.04 -1.04
N VAL A 225 -8.00 -2.47 -2.29
CA VAL A 225 -8.41 -3.79 -2.76
C VAL A 225 -7.22 -4.45 -3.43
N PHE A 226 -6.69 -5.50 -2.81
CA PHE A 226 -5.58 -6.30 -3.32
C PHE A 226 -6.06 -7.65 -3.81
N GLY A 227 -5.70 -8.00 -5.05
CA GLY A 227 -5.92 -9.30 -5.64
C GLY A 227 -4.64 -10.16 -5.70
N LEU A 228 -4.81 -11.47 -5.87
CA LEU A 228 -3.68 -12.39 -6.11
C LEU A 228 -2.85 -12.01 -7.34
N TRP A 229 -3.48 -11.41 -8.35
CA TRP A 229 -2.81 -10.92 -9.55
C TRP A 229 -1.91 -9.71 -9.29
N ASP A 230 -2.19 -8.93 -8.24
CA ASP A 230 -1.36 -7.79 -7.87
C ASP A 230 -0.03 -8.30 -7.31
N LEU A 231 -0.04 -9.39 -6.52
CA LEU A 231 1.17 -10.04 -6.01
C LEU A 231 2.12 -10.42 -7.15
N VAL A 232 1.62 -11.08 -8.20
CA VAL A 232 2.43 -11.49 -9.36
C VAL A 232 3.02 -10.28 -10.10
N ARG A 233 2.30 -9.15 -10.14
CA ARG A 233 2.76 -7.91 -10.81
C ARG A 233 3.67 -7.05 -9.94
N MET A 234 3.80 -7.32 -8.65
CA MET A 234 4.59 -6.50 -7.72
C MET A 234 6.01 -6.19 -8.19
N PRO A 235 6.81 -7.14 -8.71
CA PRO A 235 8.16 -6.82 -9.20
C PRO A 235 8.17 -5.74 -10.28
N VAL A 236 7.20 -5.79 -11.19
CA VAL A 236 7.06 -4.80 -12.28
C VAL A 236 6.63 -3.44 -11.70
N ILE A 237 5.68 -3.43 -10.76
CA ILE A 237 5.22 -2.21 -10.09
C ILE A 237 6.37 -1.52 -9.35
N ILE A 238 7.17 -2.28 -8.60
CA ILE A 238 8.35 -1.77 -7.88
C ILE A 238 9.33 -1.13 -8.85
N VAL A 239 9.68 -1.83 -9.94
CA VAL A 239 10.60 -1.32 -10.96
C VAL A 239 10.07 -0.03 -11.58
N GLN A 240 8.80 0.00 -11.92
CA GLN A 240 8.18 1.15 -12.56
C GLN A 240 8.08 2.36 -11.62
N ALA A 241 7.61 2.18 -10.39
CA ALA A 241 7.52 3.25 -9.39
C ALA A 241 8.91 3.82 -9.09
N ARG A 242 9.90 2.97 -8.84
CA ARG A 242 11.27 3.40 -8.53
C ARG A 242 11.96 4.07 -9.73
N SER A 243 11.72 3.59 -10.95
CA SER A 243 12.21 4.23 -12.18
C SER A 243 11.56 5.60 -12.41
N PHE A 244 10.26 5.73 -12.12
CA PHE A 244 9.56 7.02 -12.16
C PHE A 244 10.18 8.01 -11.17
N HIS A 245 10.60 7.54 -9.99
CA HIS A 245 11.29 8.32 -8.96
C HIS A 245 12.80 8.51 -9.19
N GLU A 246 13.35 7.97 -10.29
CA GLU A 246 14.78 8.10 -10.65
C GLU A 246 15.75 7.57 -9.59
N ILE A 247 15.32 6.53 -8.88
CA ILE A 247 16.15 5.78 -7.95
C ILE A 247 16.43 4.39 -8.50
N PHE A 248 17.37 3.66 -7.86
CA PHE A 248 17.73 2.31 -8.28
C PHE A 248 16.46 1.44 -8.45
N PRO A 249 16.23 0.78 -9.61
CA PRO A 249 14.93 0.18 -9.94
C PRO A 249 14.44 -0.94 -9.01
N TRP A 250 15.28 -1.41 -8.09
CA TRP A 250 14.92 -2.44 -7.12
C TRP A 250 15.14 -1.94 -5.70
N GLY A 251 14.26 -2.29 -4.76
CA GLY A 251 14.38 -1.85 -3.37
C GLY A 251 13.02 -1.76 -2.69
N GLY A 252 12.98 -1.05 -1.55
CA GLY A 252 11.84 -1.07 -0.65
C GLY A 252 11.68 -2.43 0.04
N ILE A 253 10.75 -2.50 1.00
CA ILE A 253 10.50 -3.74 1.76
C ILE A 253 10.06 -4.86 0.80
N LEU A 254 9.24 -4.57 -0.20
CA LEU A 254 8.74 -5.59 -1.13
C LEU A 254 9.80 -6.08 -2.11
N GLY A 255 10.69 -5.21 -2.60
CA GLY A 255 11.76 -5.63 -3.52
C GLY A 255 12.71 -6.62 -2.84
N TRP A 256 13.13 -6.31 -1.61
CA TRP A 256 14.01 -7.22 -0.87
C TRP A 256 13.31 -8.52 -0.45
N ALA A 257 12.02 -8.46 -0.09
CA ALA A 257 11.22 -9.66 0.17
C ALA A 257 11.14 -10.58 -1.06
N TYR A 258 10.85 -10.02 -2.24
CA TYR A 258 10.80 -10.78 -3.49
C TYR A 258 12.15 -11.41 -3.85
N PHE A 259 13.24 -10.66 -3.67
CA PHE A 259 14.58 -11.18 -3.89
C PHE A 259 14.89 -12.38 -2.97
N GLY A 260 14.52 -12.28 -1.68
CA GLY A 260 14.64 -13.37 -0.72
C GLY A 260 13.84 -14.61 -1.12
N ILE A 261 12.61 -14.45 -1.61
CA ILE A 261 11.76 -15.56 -2.09
C ILE A 261 12.43 -16.27 -3.28
N VAL A 262 12.98 -15.51 -4.24
CA VAL A 262 13.68 -16.08 -5.41
C VAL A 262 14.93 -16.83 -4.97
N LEU A 263 15.74 -16.28 -4.07
CA LEU A 263 16.93 -16.95 -3.53
C LEU A 263 16.57 -18.23 -2.78
N ALA A 264 15.51 -18.22 -1.98
CA ALA A 264 15.03 -19.40 -1.26
C ALA A 264 14.56 -20.50 -2.22
N ALA A 265 13.87 -20.14 -3.30
CA ALA A 265 13.46 -21.09 -4.33
C ALA A 265 14.69 -21.72 -5.02
N LEU A 266 15.65 -20.91 -5.47
CA LEU A 266 16.88 -21.39 -6.11
C LEU A 266 17.73 -22.27 -5.18
N GLY A 267 17.88 -21.88 -3.91
CA GLY A 267 18.55 -22.68 -2.88
C GLY A 267 17.83 -24.00 -2.58
N GLY A 268 16.49 -24.00 -2.60
CA GLY A 268 15.68 -25.21 -2.48
C GLY A 268 15.85 -26.18 -3.64
N PHE A 269 15.95 -25.68 -4.87
CA PHE A 269 16.21 -26.49 -6.06
C PHE A 269 17.58 -27.16 -6.01
N THR A 270 18.64 -26.43 -5.65
CA THR A 270 20.00 -27.01 -5.54
C THR A 270 20.08 -28.11 -4.47
N ALA A 271 19.39 -27.96 -3.33
CA ALA A 271 19.32 -28.98 -2.30
C ALA A 271 18.53 -30.23 -2.72
N LEU A 272 17.54 -30.09 -3.60
CA LEU A 272 16.77 -31.22 -4.15
C LEU A 272 17.56 -31.95 -5.25
N SER A 273 18.33 -31.23 -6.09
CA SER A 273 19.18 -31.83 -7.12
C SER A 273 20.33 -32.67 -6.54
N ILE A 274 20.90 -32.26 -5.40
CA ILE A 274 21.95 -33.01 -4.68
C ILE A 274 21.38 -34.28 -4.02
N LEU A 275 20.08 -34.34 -3.76
CA LEU A 275 19.43 -35.50 -3.14
C LEU A 275 18.99 -36.57 -4.16
N ILE A 276 19.00 -36.25 -5.46
CA ILE A 276 18.57 -37.14 -6.56
C ILE A 276 19.76 -37.73 -7.34
N LEU A 277 20.98 -37.25 -7.07
CA LEU A 277 22.26 -37.83 -7.53
C LEU A 277 22.88 -38.71 -6.45
#